data_AF-A0A7Y5AAY0-F1
#
_entry.id   AF-A0A7Y5AAY0-F1
#
_cell.length_a   1.000
_cell.length_b   1.000
_cell.length_c   1.000
_cell.angle_alpha   90.00
_cell.angle_beta   90.00
_cell.angle_gamma   90.00
#
_symmetry.space_group_name_H-M   'P 1'
#
loop_
_entity.id
_entity.type
_entity.pdbx_description
1 polymer ?
#
loop_
_entity_poly.entity_id
_entity_poly.type
_entity_poly.pdbx_seq_one_letter_code
_entity_poly.pdbx_strand_id
1 'polypeptide(L)'
;MIYLVEVENFRFIKIGYSANDDVSVRISQLQTGNPHQINPVFCVDGTLRQEQALHAAMAAAMLRIRIGIPGNEWYPGRHPIIKEMIEALRSGPNQAMAFLDKYHASVKQPSPNKPDLTPNIKIKRKCRSAA
;
A
#
# COMPACT_ATOMS: atom_id res chain seq x y z
N MET A 1 19.59 5.96 -1.19
CA MET A 1 19.21 5.10 -0.06
C MET A 1 17.70 5.08 0.12
N ILE A 2 17.10 3.90 0.31
CA ILE A 2 15.68 3.74 0.64
C ILE A 2 15.57 3.58 2.17
N TYR A 3 14.70 4.34 2.82
CA TYR A 3 14.49 4.28 4.27
C TYR A 3 13.06 3.82 4.59
N LEU A 4 12.92 3.18 5.74
CA LEU A 4 11.64 2.86 6.34
C LEU A 4 11.50 3.53 7.71
N VAL A 5 10.39 4.23 7.89
CA VAL A 5 9.98 4.81 9.17
C VAL A 5 8.63 4.27 9.61
N GLU A 6 8.37 4.32 10.91
CA GLU A 6 7.08 3.96 11.51
C GLU A 6 6.51 5.09 12.36
N VAL A 7 5.20 5.00 12.63
CA VAL A 7 4.50 5.76 13.66
C VAL A 7 3.54 4.84 14.43
N GLU A 8 3.28 5.17 15.69
CA GLU A 8 2.33 4.47 16.57
C GLU A 8 2.57 2.95 16.68
N ASN A 9 3.83 2.53 16.93
CA ASN A 9 4.21 1.11 17.07
C ASN A 9 3.76 0.27 15.87
N PHE A 10 4.32 0.58 14.70
CA PHE A 10 4.09 -0.04 13.40
C PHE A 10 2.64 0.05 12.91
N ARG A 11 1.78 0.87 13.51
CA ARG A 11 0.41 1.03 12.99
C ARG A 11 0.46 1.55 11.57
N PHE A 12 1.32 2.53 11.32
CA PHE A 12 1.62 3.00 9.98
C PHE A 12 3.13 3.02 9.73
N ILE A 13 3.49 2.74 8.48
CA ILE A 13 4.87 2.84 8.00
C ILE A 13 4.92 3.76 6.78
N LYS A 14 6.07 4.36 6.55
CA LYS A 14 6.37 5.04 5.29
C LYS A 14 7.71 4.56 4.77
N ILE A 15 7.74 4.31 3.48
CA ILE A 15 8.95 4.04 2.72
C ILE A 15 9.25 5.32 1.94
N GLY A 16 10.53 5.67 1.81
CA GLY A 16 10.93 6.80 1.00
C GLY A 16 12.37 6.69 0.52
N TYR A 17 12.71 7.53 -0.44
CA TYR A 17 14.07 7.66 -0.95
C TYR A 17 14.78 8.92 -0.43
N SER A 18 16.07 8.77 -0.13
CA SER A 18 17.02 9.87 0.06
C SER A 18 18.19 9.72 -0.92
N ALA A 19 18.54 10.82 -1.59
CA ALA A 19 19.75 10.89 -2.40
C ALA A 19 21.03 10.99 -1.55
N ASN A 20 20.90 11.37 -0.28
CA ASN A 20 22.01 11.46 0.66
C ASN A 20 22.09 10.18 1.51
N ASP A 21 23.31 9.83 1.92
CA ASP A 21 23.57 8.73 2.86
C ASP A 21 23.03 9.01 4.26
N ASP A 22 22.89 10.29 4.62
CA ASP A 22 22.20 10.68 5.85
C ASP A 22 20.70 10.94 5.58
N VAL A 23 19.86 10.06 6.12
CA VAL A 23 18.39 10.18 6.05
C VAL A 23 17.81 11.01 7.19
N SER A 24 18.61 11.41 8.19
CA SER A 24 18.15 12.14 9.37
C SER A 24 17.41 13.43 8.99
N VAL A 25 17.98 14.19 8.05
CA VAL A 25 17.38 15.42 7.50
C VAL A 25 16.00 15.16 6.92
N ARG A 26 15.84 14.04 6.19
CA ARG A 26 14.56 13.69 5.58
C ARG A 26 13.53 13.27 6.62
N ILE A 27 13.96 12.56 7.65
CA ILE A 27 13.10 12.17 8.78
C ILE A 27 12.67 13.43 9.56
N SER A 28 13.58 14.37 9.82
CA SER A 28 13.25 15.65 10.47
C SER A 28 12.26 16.49 9.66
N GLN A 29 12.41 16.51 8.32
CA GLN A 29 11.43 17.14 7.44
C GLN A 29 10.06 16.46 7.51
N LEU A 30 10.02 15.12 7.53
CA LEU A 30 8.77 14.38 7.68
C LEU A 30 8.10 14.60 9.05
N GLN A 31 8.89 14.81 10.10
CA GLN A 31 8.40 15.10 11.45
C GLN A 31 7.76 16.48 11.55
N THR A 32 8.17 17.42 10.69
CA THR A 32 7.69 18.80 10.72
C THR A 32 6.21 18.85 10.33
N GLY A 33 5.35 19.18 11.30
CA GLY A 33 3.89 19.18 11.12
C GLY A 33 3.21 17.81 11.29
N ASN A 34 3.96 16.75 11.60
CA ASN A 34 3.38 15.46 11.98
C ASN A 34 3.18 15.40 13.50
N PRO A 35 1.96 15.21 14.01
CA PRO A 35 1.71 15.11 15.44
C PRO A 35 2.21 13.80 16.07
N HIS A 36 2.53 12.79 15.24
CA HIS A 36 3.04 11.51 15.69
C HIS A 36 4.57 11.48 15.64
N GLN A 37 5.20 10.81 16.62
CA GLN A 37 6.63 10.55 16.60
C GLN A 37 6.98 9.56 15.49
N ILE A 38 7.84 9.99 14.56
CA ILE A 38 8.36 9.18 13.47
C ILE A 38 9.65 8.50 13.92
N ASN A 39 9.65 7.18 13.99
CA ASN A 39 10.84 6.41 14.34
C ASN A 39 11.48 5.81 13.08
N PRO A 40 12.79 6.02 12.84
CA PRO A 40 13.52 5.26 11.82
C PRO A 40 13.60 3.80 12.22
N VAL A 41 13.37 2.90 11.24
CA VAL A 41 13.46 1.46 11.47
C VAL A 41 14.72 0.87 10.86
N PHE A 42 14.94 1.11 9.56
CA PHE A 42 16.15 0.72 8.85
C PHE A 42 16.26 1.46 7.53
N CYS A 43 17.44 1.35 6.91
CA CYS A 43 17.71 1.81 5.55
C CYS A 43 18.32 0.69 4.73
N VAL A 44 18.11 0.72 3.41
CA VAL A 44 18.71 -0.21 2.45
C VAL A 44 19.18 0.54 1.21
N ASP A 45 20.21 0.00 0.57
CA ASP A 45 20.69 0.54 -0.69
C ASP A 45 19.62 0.38 -1.79
N GLY A 46 19.47 1.44 -2.57
CA GLY A 46 18.45 1.50 -3.60
C GLY A 46 18.36 2.88 -4.23
N THR A 47 17.74 2.90 -5.40
CA THR A 47 17.54 4.07 -6.25
C THR A 47 16.13 4.65 -6.09
N LEU A 48 15.95 5.91 -6.47
CA LEU A 48 14.62 6.54 -6.54
C LEU A 48 13.66 5.72 -7.42
N ARG A 49 14.15 5.18 -8.54
CA ARG A 49 13.34 4.34 -9.44
C ARG A 49 12.83 3.08 -8.74
N GLN A 50 13.66 2.43 -7.92
CA GLN A 50 13.27 1.23 -7.18
C GLN A 50 12.25 1.56 -6.09
N GLU A 51 12.39 2.70 -5.41
CA GLU A 51 11.38 3.16 -4.44
C GLU A 51 10.03 3.43 -5.12
N GLN A 52 10.02 4.14 -6.26
CA GLN A 52 8.79 4.39 -7.02
C GLN A 52 8.13 3.10 -7.50
N ALA A 53 8.92 2.14 -7.97
CA ALA A 53 8.44 0.83 -8.37
C ALA A 53 7.85 0.04 -7.18
N LEU A 54 8.48 0.13 -6.02
CA LEU A 54 7.98 -0.45 -4.78
C LEU A 54 6.65 0.18 -4.36
N HIS A 55 6.51 1.50 -4.44
CA HIS A 55 5.24 2.19 -4.18
C HIS A 55 4.13 1.77 -5.15
N ALA A 56 4.44 1.62 -6.44
CA ALA A 56 3.48 1.14 -7.44
C ALA A 56 3.02 -0.30 -7.14
N ALA A 57 3.96 -1.21 -6.84
CA ALA A 57 3.67 -2.59 -6.49
C ALA A 57 2.84 -2.68 -5.19
N MET A 58 3.20 -1.87 -4.19
CA MET A 58 2.47 -1.74 -2.93
C MET A 58 1.04 -1.24 -3.16
N ALA A 59 0.85 -0.22 -3.99
CA ALA A 59 -0.48 0.28 -4.30
C ALA A 59 -1.37 -0.79 -4.94
N ALA A 60 -0.82 -1.57 -5.88
CA ALA A 60 -1.50 -2.70 -6.49
C ALA A 60 -1.86 -3.80 -5.47
N ALA A 61 -0.96 -4.09 -4.53
CA ALA A 61 -1.21 -5.06 -3.45
C ALA A 61 -2.30 -4.57 -2.48
N MET A 62 -2.27 -3.29 -2.07
CA MET A 62 -3.27 -2.67 -1.18
C MET A 62 -4.67 -2.66 -1.79
N LEU A 63 -4.79 -2.34 -3.08
CA LEU A 63 -6.06 -2.38 -3.81
C LEU A 63 -6.69 -3.78 -3.78
N ARG A 64 -5.87 -4.82 -3.92
CA ARG A 64 -6.34 -6.22 -3.91
C ARG A 64 -6.87 -6.67 -2.56
N ILE A 65 -6.24 -6.23 -1.47
CA ILE A 65 -6.73 -6.50 -0.10
C ILE A 65 -7.81 -5.53 0.36
N ARG A 66 -8.27 -4.63 -0.53
CA ARG A 66 -9.30 -3.61 -0.26
C ARG A 66 -8.97 -2.72 0.93
N ILE A 67 -7.69 -2.47 1.16
CA ILE A 67 -7.26 -1.49 2.15
C ILE A 67 -7.05 -0.16 1.42
N GLY A 68 -7.80 0.85 1.84
CA GLY A 68 -7.57 2.22 1.39
C GLY A 68 -6.16 2.64 1.80
N ILE A 69 -5.38 3.14 0.84
CA ILE A 69 -4.07 3.72 1.12
C ILE A 69 -4.31 5.09 1.74
N PRO A 70 -3.94 5.32 3.01
CA PRO A 70 -3.93 6.66 3.58
C PRO A 70 -3.16 7.63 2.68
N GLY A 71 -3.61 8.89 2.62
CA GLY A 71 -2.91 9.93 1.86
C GLY A 71 -1.42 10.01 2.22
N ASN A 72 -0.58 10.38 1.25
CA ASN A 72 0.87 10.52 1.40
C ASN A 72 1.66 9.21 1.65
N GLU A 73 1.14 8.06 1.21
CA GLU A 73 1.84 6.76 1.17
C GLU A 73 2.21 6.22 2.57
N TRP A 74 1.36 6.47 3.56
CA TRP A 74 1.46 5.81 4.86
C TRP A 74 0.74 4.46 4.82
N TYR A 75 1.47 3.36 4.82
CA TYR A 75 0.88 2.02 4.70
C TYR A 75 0.55 1.41 6.07
N PRO A 76 -0.44 0.51 6.17
CA PRO A 76 -0.79 -0.18 7.41
C PRO A 76 0.29 -1.19 7.82
N GLY A 77 1.26 -0.78 8.64
CA GLY A 77 2.43 -1.58 9.00
C GLY A 77 2.12 -2.90 9.72
N ARG A 78 0.97 -2.98 10.40
CA ARG A 78 0.54 -4.20 11.10
C ARG A 78 -0.08 -5.25 10.18
N HIS A 79 -0.37 -4.93 8.93
CA HIS A 79 -0.98 -5.88 8.01
C HIS A 79 0.01 -7.02 7.68
N PRO A 80 -0.40 -8.31 7.68
CA PRO A 80 0.53 -9.43 7.48
C PRO A 80 1.39 -9.33 6.22
N ILE A 81 0.78 -8.98 5.08
CA ILE A 81 1.50 -8.77 3.81
C ILE A 81 2.53 -7.65 3.91
N ILE A 82 2.20 -6.58 4.65
CA ILE A 82 3.13 -5.47 4.83
C ILE A 82 4.32 -5.92 5.68
N LYS A 83 4.09 -6.68 6.74
CA LYS A 83 5.17 -7.26 7.55
C LYS A 83 6.12 -8.13 6.73
N GLU A 84 5.57 -9.01 5.89
CA GLU A 84 6.38 -9.85 4.99
C GLU A 84 7.13 -9.02 3.95
N MET A 85 6.50 -7.99 3.38
CA MET A 85 7.16 -7.06 2.47
C MET A 85 8.30 -6.30 3.16
N ILE A 86 8.11 -5.85 4.41
CA ILE A 86 9.16 -5.18 5.20
C ILE A 86 10.37 -6.11 5.37
N GLU A 87 10.14 -7.39 5.67
CA GLU A 87 11.20 -8.38 5.84
C GLU A 87 11.94 -8.63 4.51
N ALA A 88 11.21 -8.76 3.41
CA ALA A 88 11.81 -8.84 2.08
C ALA A 88 12.62 -7.57 1.74
N LEU A 89 12.14 -6.38 2.14
CA LEU A 89 12.82 -5.11 1.92
C LEU A 89 14.13 -5.01 2.69
N ARG A 90 14.24 -5.58 3.90
CA ARG A 90 15.53 -5.65 4.63
C ARG A 90 16.61 -6.37 3.83
N SER A 91 16.21 -7.32 3.00
CA SER A 91 17.11 -8.08 2.12
C SER A 91 17.37 -7.38 0.77
N GLY A 92 16.71 -6.25 0.53
CA GLY A 92 16.90 -5.36 -0.62
C GLY A 92 15.62 -5.06 -1.39
N PRO A 93 15.56 -3.92 -2.10
CA PRO A 93 14.35 -3.48 -2.81
C PRO A 93 13.89 -4.46 -3.89
N ASN A 94 14.83 -5.15 -4.56
CA ASN A 94 14.49 -6.15 -5.58
C ASN A 94 13.77 -7.37 -4.98
N GLN A 95 14.12 -7.77 -3.76
CA GLN A 95 13.45 -8.88 -3.08
C GLN A 95 12.03 -8.48 -2.66
N ALA A 96 11.85 -7.26 -2.15
CA ALA A 96 10.52 -6.73 -1.83
C ALA A 96 9.61 -6.66 -3.06
N MET A 97 10.13 -6.18 -4.20
CA MET A 97 9.38 -6.17 -5.46
C MET A 97 9.00 -7.60 -5.90
N ALA A 98 9.96 -8.54 -5.89
CA ALA A 98 9.69 -9.93 -6.24
C ALA A 98 8.65 -10.60 -5.33
N PHE A 99 8.66 -10.28 -4.03
CA PHE A 99 7.63 -10.73 -3.08
C PHE A 99 6.24 -10.20 -3.47
N LEU A 100 6.12 -8.91 -3.75
CA LEU A 100 4.85 -8.27 -4.15
C LEU A 100 4.34 -8.80 -5.49
N ASP A 101 5.23 -9.06 -6.46
CA ASP A 101 4.88 -9.65 -7.75
C ASP A 101 4.38 -11.10 -7.59
N LYS A 102 5.04 -11.90 -6.75
CA LYS A 102 4.58 -13.26 -6.44
C LYS A 102 3.21 -13.24 -5.77
N TYR A 103 2.99 -12.32 -4.83
CA TYR A 103 1.69 -12.12 -4.21
C TYR A 103 0.62 -11.70 -5.24
N HIS A 104 0.99 -10.83 -6.18
CA HIS A 104 0.13 -10.43 -7.29
C HIS A 104 -0.25 -11.62 -8.19
N ALA A 105 0.65 -12.56 -8.42
CA ALA A 105 0.36 -13.77 -9.19
C ALA A 105 -0.46 -14.82 -8.42
N SER A 106 -0.24 -14.97 -7.11
CA SER A 106 -0.83 -16.05 -6.31
C SER A 106 -2.27 -15.79 -5.84
N VAL A 107 -2.68 -14.53 -5.72
CA VAL A 107 -4.05 -14.20 -5.33
C VAL A 107 -4.96 -14.46 -6.53
N LYS A 108 -5.90 -15.42 -6.36
CA LYS A 108 -6.98 -15.70 -7.33
C LYS A 108 -7.62 -14.37 -7.72
N GLN A 109 -7.50 -14.01 -8.99
CA GLN A 109 -8.25 -12.88 -9.53
C GLN A 109 -9.73 -13.18 -9.30
N PRO A 110 -10.52 -12.23 -8.78
CA PRO A 110 -11.97 -12.30 -9.00
C PRO A 110 -12.14 -12.48 -10.51
N SER A 111 -12.83 -13.54 -10.92
CA SER A 111 -13.17 -13.74 -12.32
C SER A 111 -13.71 -12.42 -12.89
N PRO A 112 -13.47 -12.09 -14.17
CA PRO A 112 -14.08 -10.93 -14.82
C PRO A 112 -15.58 -11.18 -15.05
N ASN A 113 -16.33 -11.47 -13.98
CA ASN A 113 -17.76 -11.30 -13.98
C ASN A 113 -17.95 -9.79 -13.89
N LYS A 114 -18.32 -9.22 -15.05
CA LYS A 114 -18.89 -7.87 -15.14
C LYS A 114 -19.76 -7.63 -13.92
N PRO A 115 -19.58 -6.54 -13.16
CA PRO A 115 -20.60 -6.15 -12.22
C PRO A 115 -21.86 -5.92 -13.05
N ASP A 116 -22.86 -6.77 -12.87
CA ASP A 116 -24.18 -6.54 -13.43
C ASP A 116 -24.73 -5.31 -12.69
N LEU A 117 -24.41 -4.12 -13.21
CA LEU A 117 -24.89 -2.82 -12.74
C LEU A 117 -26.35 -2.61 -13.13
N THR A 118 -27.13 -3.67 -13.25
CA THR A 118 -28.58 -3.58 -13.30
C THR A 118 -29.10 -3.74 -11.86
N PRO A 119 -29.56 -2.65 -11.21
CA PRO A 119 -30.29 -2.81 -9.97
C PRO A 119 -31.49 -3.69 -10.30
N ASN A 120 -31.66 -4.78 -9.55
CA ASN A 120 -32.77 -5.71 -9.70
C ASN A 120 -34.05 -5.05 -9.18
N ILE A 121 -34.49 -3.98 -9.84
CA ILE A 121 -35.76 -3.31 -9.56
C ILE A 121 -36.82 -4.21 -10.18
N LYS A 122 -37.35 -5.13 -9.36
CA LYS A 122 -38.63 -5.78 -9.64
C LYS A 122 -39.71 -4.70 -9.63
N ILE A 123 -39.92 -4.02 -10.76
CA ILE A 123 -41.09 -3.18 -10.99
C ILE A 123 -42.28 -4.15 -11.03
N LYS A 124 -42.98 -4.31 -9.89
CA LYS A 124 -44.31 -4.91 -9.88
C LYS A 124 -45.20 -4.00 -10.71
N ARG A 125 -45.45 -4.35 -11.98
CA ARG A 125 -46.51 -3.76 -12.78
C ARG A 125 -47.83 -4.05 -12.08
N LYS A 126 -48.40 -3.06 -11.39
CA LYS A 126 -49.82 -3.07 -11.04
C LYS A 126 -50.59 -2.93 -12.35
N CYS A 127 -51.15 -4.03 -12.85
CA CYS A 127 -52.22 -3.97 -13.83
C CYS A 127 -53.37 -3.15 -13.20
N ARG A 128 -53.66 -1.98 -13.77
CA ARG A 128 -54.95 -1.31 -13.55
C ARG A 128 -55.95 -1.96 -14.50
N SER A 129 -56.88 -2.72 -13.94
CA SER A 129 -58.11 -3.10 -14.63
C SER A 129 -58.93 -1.83 -14.83
N ALA A 130 -59.28 -1.55 -16.08
CA ALA A 130 -60.29 -0.54 -16.40
C ALA A 130 -61.67 -1.06 -15.96
N ALA A 131 -62.45 -0.20 -15.32
CA ALA A 131 -63.88 -0.32 -15.14
C ALA A 131 -64.50 1.03 -15.50
#